data_AF-A0A0G2ELA7-F1
#
_entry.id   AF-A0A0G2ELA7-F1
#
_cell.length_a   1.000
_cell.length_b   1.000
_cell.length_c   1.000
_cell.angle_alpha   90.00
_cell.angle_beta   90.00
_cell.angle_gamma   90.00
#
_symmetry.space_group_name_H-M   'P 1'
#
loop_
_entity.id
_entity.type
_entity.pdbx_description
1 polymer ?
#
loop_
_entity_poly.entity_id
_entity_poly.type
_entity_poly.pdbx_seq_one_letter_code
_entity_poly.pdbx_strand_id
1 'polypeptide(L)'
;MASATSSVRATAPGEPADMPTILFLCLDEAEEDELYSLHEDVTPSIHARAHVLVAATPANALAHLDAAATVKPSVVLIGDGALTRSVDDNNGSNNPVKREERRQYGTVLAALGAYVRAGGVAIFGEQFSFTSSLGDMERAFSGAFGLPWKGHSYHRSTFVLRPENVRRMSPTAAGQLALECSQKGATLLGVAEKDRLYAPRRDSHVQSFVFAPLPIDQDETPMAWAEVGEGMVGYVGDVNHEEAGEKVLLAMCGL
;
A
#
# COMPACT_ATOMS: atom_id res chain seq x y z
N MET A 1 36.93 7.92 -13.44
CA MET A 1 36.68 6.98 -12.33
C MET A 1 36.67 7.77 -11.04
N ALA A 2 35.49 8.23 -10.61
CA ALA A 2 35.29 8.87 -9.31
C ALA A 2 34.61 7.84 -8.41
N SER A 3 35.33 7.42 -7.37
CA SER A 3 34.87 6.47 -6.36
C SER A 3 33.83 7.15 -5.47
N ALA A 4 32.56 6.74 -5.60
CA ALA A 4 31.52 7.12 -4.65
C ALA A 4 31.79 6.40 -3.33
N THR A 5 32.24 7.13 -2.32
CA THR A 5 32.42 6.65 -0.96
C THR A 5 31.05 6.58 -0.30
N SER A 6 30.64 5.37 0.06
CA SER A 6 29.50 5.11 0.93
C SER A 6 29.76 5.77 2.29
N SER A 7 29.02 6.83 2.57
CA SER A 7 28.97 7.48 3.88
C SER A 7 27.95 6.71 4.73
N VAL A 8 28.44 5.74 5.50
CA VAL A 8 27.66 5.15 6.60
C VAL A 8 27.46 6.23 7.65
N ARG A 9 26.23 6.74 7.78
CA ARG A 9 25.87 7.72 8.79
C ARG A 9 25.91 7.04 10.16
N ALA A 10 26.73 7.57 11.07
CA ALA A 10 26.73 7.13 12.47
C ALA A 10 25.35 7.43 13.09
N THR A 11 24.77 6.44 13.77
CA THR A 11 23.50 6.56 14.48
C THR A 11 23.59 7.67 15.53
N ALA A 12 22.55 8.51 15.60
CA ALA A 12 22.50 9.59 16.57
C ALA A 12 22.27 9.01 17.98
N PRO A 13 22.81 9.61 19.05
CA PRO A 13 22.58 9.12 20.40
C PRO A 13 21.10 9.27 20.77
N GLY A 14 20.38 8.15 20.84
CA GLY A 14 18.94 8.11 21.18
C GLY A 14 18.05 7.32 20.22
N GLU A 15 18.56 6.85 19.07
CA GLU A 15 17.79 5.95 18.20
C GLU A 15 17.55 4.59 18.90
N PRO A 16 16.30 4.12 18.98
CA PRO A 16 16.01 2.75 19.42
C PRO A 16 16.75 1.78 18.52
N ALA A 17 17.51 0.86 19.10
CA ALA A 17 18.44 -0.02 18.38
C ALA A 17 17.77 -1.06 17.43
N ASP A 18 16.46 -0.97 17.19
CA ASP A 18 15.67 -1.98 16.46
C ASP A 18 14.46 -1.38 15.71
N MET A 19 14.60 -0.19 15.12
CA MET A 19 13.52 0.39 14.32
C MET A 19 13.33 -0.42 13.02
N PRO A 20 12.07 -0.78 12.66
CA PRO A 20 11.80 -1.48 11.40
C PRO A 20 12.22 -0.62 10.20
N THR A 21 12.61 -1.29 9.11
CA THR A 21 12.90 -0.62 7.85
C THR A 21 11.69 -0.73 6.93
N ILE A 22 11.15 0.41 6.50
CA ILE A 22 10.02 0.50 5.57
C ILE A 22 10.51 1.04 4.24
N LEU A 23 10.20 0.33 3.15
CA LEU A 23 10.48 0.78 1.79
C LEU A 23 9.21 1.36 1.16
N PHE A 24 9.26 2.60 0.73
CA PHE A 24 8.24 3.23 -0.12
C PHE A 24 8.58 2.98 -1.59
N LEU A 25 7.64 2.37 -2.33
CA LEU A 25 7.70 2.21 -3.78
C LEU A 25 6.80 3.26 -4.43
N CYS A 26 7.42 4.23 -5.10
CA CYS A 26 6.74 5.35 -5.75
C CYS A 26 7.37 5.59 -7.12
N LEU A 27 6.99 4.80 -8.12
CA LEU A 27 7.67 4.76 -9.43
C LEU A 27 7.08 5.74 -10.45
N ASP A 28 5.86 6.23 -10.23
CA ASP A 28 5.20 7.20 -11.09
C ASP A 28 5.50 8.65 -10.69
N GLU A 29 5.61 8.93 -9.39
CA GLU A 29 5.99 10.26 -8.90
C GLU A 29 7.52 10.40 -8.97
N ALA A 30 7.98 11.26 -9.89
CA ALA A 30 9.39 11.37 -10.22
C ALA A 30 10.20 12.21 -9.22
N GLU A 31 9.54 12.87 -8.27
CA GLU A 31 10.18 13.78 -7.32
C GLU A 31 9.78 13.43 -5.88
N GLU A 32 10.78 13.17 -5.03
CA GLU A 32 10.62 12.89 -3.59
C GLU A 32 9.75 13.97 -2.90
N ASP A 33 9.85 15.22 -3.32
CA ASP A 33 9.13 16.34 -2.72
C ASP A 33 7.61 16.29 -2.96
N GLU A 34 7.14 15.75 -4.09
CA GLU A 34 5.70 15.57 -4.35
C GLU A 34 5.10 14.49 -3.45
N LEU A 35 5.86 13.40 -3.22
CA LEU A 35 5.50 12.33 -2.29
C LEU A 35 5.25 12.89 -0.88
N TYR A 36 6.17 13.69 -0.35
CA TYR A 36 6.03 14.22 1.01
C TYR A 36 4.92 15.28 1.13
N SER A 37 4.61 16.01 0.05
CA SER A 37 3.56 17.03 0.05
C SER A 37 2.13 16.48 0.12
N LEU A 38 1.95 15.21 -0.29
CA LEU A 38 0.64 14.56 -0.32
C LEU A 38 0.38 13.69 0.92
N HIS A 39 1.40 13.50 1.77
CA HIS A 39 1.39 12.58 2.90
C HIS A 39 1.87 13.24 4.20
N GLU A 40 1.51 14.52 4.39
CA GLU A 40 1.99 15.36 5.51
C GLU A 40 1.70 14.76 6.90
N ASP A 41 0.70 13.87 7.04
CA ASP A 41 0.27 13.31 8.34
C ASP A 41 0.82 11.89 8.63
N VAL A 42 0.80 10.98 7.64
CA VAL A 42 1.33 9.61 7.79
C VAL A 42 2.85 9.57 7.80
N THR A 43 3.49 10.34 6.93
CA THR A 43 4.93 10.23 6.69
C THR A 43 5.74 10.61 7.93
N PRO A 44 5.46 11.72 8.63
CA PRO A 44 6.15 12.02 9.89
C PRO A 44 5.95 10.93 10.94
N SER A 45 4.75 10.36 11.00
CA SER A 45 4.41 9.27 11.93
C SER A 45 5.20 7.98 11.64
N ILE A 46 5.53 7.70 10.38
CA ILE A 46 6.39 6.58 9.98
C ILE A 46 7.86 6.92 10.26
N HIS A 47 8.36 8.09 9.84
CA HIS A 47 9.75 8.50 10.08
C HIS A 47 10.13 8.57 11.55
N ALA A 48 9.17 8.87 12.43
CA ALA A 48 9.40 8.88 13.87
C ALA A 48 9.59 7.48 14.48
N ARG A 49 9.22 6.40 13.77
CA ARG A 49 9.18 5.03 14.30
C ARG A 49 9.90 3.98 13.42
N ALA A 50 10.36 4.36 12.23
CA ALA A 50 10.96 3.45 11.26
C ALA A 50 12.11 4.12 10.48
N HIS A 51 13.05 3.30 10.01
CA HIS A 51 13.98 3.69 8.97
C HIS A 51 13.26 3.65 7.63
N VAL A 52 13.17 4.79 6.95
CA VAL A 52 12.46 4.91 5.68
C VAL A 52 13.44 4.87 4.52
N LEU A 53 13.17 3.98 3.57
CA LEU A 53 13.82 3.91 2.26
C LEU A 53 12.81 4.30 1.19
N VAL A 54 13.26 4.95 0.13
CA VAL A 54 12.42 5.32 -1.02
C VAL A 54 13.04 4.77 -2.30
N ALA A 55 12.21 4.11 -3.12
CA ALA A 55 12.59 3.70 -4.46
C ALA A 55 11.66 4.37 -5.49
N ALA A 56 12.22 5.35 -6.20
CA ALA A 56 11.55 6.07 -7.28
C ALA A 56 11.84 5.52 -8.69
N THR A 57 12.63 4.44 -8.79
CA THR A 57 12.96 3.79 -10.06
C THR A 57 12.88 2.27 -9.92
N PRO A 58 12.58 1.53 -11.01
CA PRO A 58 12.56 0.07 -10.98
C PRO A 58 13.89 -0.54 -10.53
N ALA A 59 15.02 0.04 -10.94
CA ALA A 59 16.34 -0.44 -10.56
C ALA A 59 16.56 -0.37 -9.03
N ASN A 60 16.19 0.76 -8.41
CA ASN A 60 16.30 0.90 -6.95
C ASN A 60 15.32 -0.03 -6.22
N ALA A 61 14.09 -0.16 -6.74
CA ALA A 61 13.10 -1.08 -6.16
C ALA A 61 13.61 -2.52 -6.16
N LEU A 62 14.16 -2.99 -7.28
CA LEU A 62 14.74 -4.32 -7.40
C LEU A 62 15.93 -4.52 -6.47
N ALA A 63 16.79 -3.52 -6.31
CA ALA A 63 17.94 -3.60 -5.41
C ALA A 63 17.52 -3.80 -3.93
N HIS A 64 16.41 -3.19 -3.50
CA HIS A 64 15.89 -3.36 -2.14
C HIS A 64 15.07 -4.65 -1.94
N LEU A 65 14.44 -5.15 -3.01
CA LEU A 65 13.68 -6.41 -2.98
C LEU A 65 14.55 -7.66 -3.14
N ASP A 66 15.81 -7.50 -3.55
CA ASP A 66 16.76 -8.61 -3.69
C ASP A 66 16.93 -9.34 -2.34
N ALA A 67 16.88 -10.68 -2.39
CA ALA A 67 17.12 -11.53 -1.22
C ALA A 67 18.53 -11.35 -0.65
N ALA A 68 19.49 -10.89 -1.46
CA ALA A 68 20.85 -10.59 -1.06
C ALA A 68 21.04 -9.15 -0.53
N ALA A 69 19.98 -8.34 -0.45
CA ALA A 69 20.08 -6.97 0.03
C ALA A 69 20.62 -6.91 1.48
N THR A 70 21.59 -6.03 1.72
CA THR A 70 22.23 -5.85 3.04
C THR A 70 21.23 -5.41 4.12
N VAL A 71 20.23 -4.64 3.72
CA VAL A 71 19.12 -4.21 4.59
C VAL A 71 17.84 -4.66 3.92
N LYS A 72 17.16 -5.64 4.53
CA LYS A 72 15.88 -6.13 4.04
C LYS A 72 14.76 -5.33 4.69
N PRO A 73 13.90 -4.64 3.93
CA PRO A 73 12.74 -3.97 4.49
C PRO A 73 11.85 -4.99 5.21
N SER A 74 11.31 -4.63 6.36
CA SER A 74 10.26 -5.42 7.05
C SER A 74 8.91 -5.24 6.37
N VAL A 75 8.70 -4.08 5.73
CA VAL A 75 7.47 -3.71 5.03
C VAL A 75 7.83 -2.97 3.75
N VAL A 76 7.08 -3.25 2.69
CA VAL A 76 7.09 -2.49 1.44
C VAL A 76 5.73 -1.81 1.28
N LEU A 77 5.71 -0.48 1.32
CA LEU A 77 4.54 0.34 1.09
C LEU A 77 4.52 0.77 -0.37
N ILE A 78 3.44 0.45 -1.08
CA ILE A 78 3.23 0.79 -2.49
C ILE A 78 2.36 2.04 -2.51
N GLY A 79 2.99 3.16 -2.84
CA GLY A 79 2.38 4.49 -2.77
C GLY A 79 1.60 4.88 -4.03
N ASP A 80 1.92 4.29 -5.18
CA ASP A 80 1.31 4.64 -6.46
C ASP A 80 0.97 3.42 -7.34
N GLY A 81 0.13 3.66 -8.34
CA GLY A 81 -0.37 2.66 -9.28
C GLY A 81 0.60 2.26 -10.37
N ALA A 82 1.88 2.66 -10.31
CA ALA A 82 2.85 2.35 -11.36
C ALA A 82 2.94 0.84 -11.61
N LEU A 83 3.02 0.07 -10.53
CA LEU A 83 3.17 -1.38 -10.58
C LEU A 83 2.00 -2.11 -11.23
N THR A 84 0.83 -1.49 -11.37
CA THR A 84 -0.34 -2.11 -12.00
C THR A 84 -0.40 -1.86 -13.50
N ARG A 85 0.37 -0.91 -14.02
CA ARG A 85 0.31 -0.47 -15.42
C ARG A 85 0.86 -1.53 -16.37
N SER A 86 0.18 -1.71 -17.49
CA SER A 86 0.67 -2.51 -18.61
C SER A 86 1.71 -1.73 -19.42
N VAL A 87 2.61 -2.45 -20.08
CA VAL A 87 3.55 -1.87 -21.06
C VAL A 87 2.80 -1.21 -22.23
N ASP A 88 1.61 -1.73 -22.54
CA ASP A 88 0.76 -1.24 -23.63
C ASP A 88 -0.13 -0.05 -23.22
N ASP A 89 -0.08 0.39 -21.96
CA ASP A 89 -0.85 1.54 -21.48
C ASP A 89 -0.32 2.82 -22.12
N ASN A 90 -0.97 3.23 -23.20
CA ASN A 90 -0.70 4.43 -24.00
C ASN A 90 -1.06 5.74 -23.27
N ASN A 91 -1.09 5.75 -21.94
CA ASN A 91 -1.61 6.85 -21.12
C ASN A 91 -0.62 8.05 -21.03
N GLY A 92 -0.16 8.54 -22.18
CA GLY A 92 0.24 9.94 -22.35
C GLY A 92 1.70 10.32 -22.09
N SER A 93 2.55 9.45 -21.54
CA SER A 93 3.97 9.80 -21.41
C SER A 93 4.74 9.54 -22.71
N ASN A 94 5.05 10.62 -23.42
CA ASN A 94 6.00 10.61 -24.53
C ASN A 94 7.47 10.59 -24.04
N ASN A 95 7.71 10.54 -22.72
CA ASN A 95 9.06 10.45 -22.18
C ASN A 95 9.63 9.04 -22.41
N PRO A 96 10.70 8.89 -23.23
CA PRO A 96 11.27 7.59 -23.56
C PRO A 96 11.87 6.88 -22.33
N VAL A 97 12.36 7.63 -21.33
CA VAL A 97 12.90 7.06 -20.09
C VAL A 97 11.78 6.36 -19.32
N LYS A 98 10.65 7.05 -19.12
CA LYS A 98 9.48 6.47 -18.44
C LYS A 98 8.89 5.27 -19.19
N ARG A 99 8.97 5.24 -20.53
CA ARG A 99 8.56 4.06 -21.31
C ARG A 99 9.45 2.84 -21.05
N GLU A 100 10.76 3.05 -20.93
CA GLU A 100 11.69 1.96 -20.61
C GLU A 100 11.54 1.51 -19.15
N GLU A 101 11.32 2.42 -18.21
CA GLU A 101 11.01 2.09 -16.81
C GLU A 101 9.74 1.24 -16.69
N ARG A 102 8.66 1.61 -17.41
CA ARG A 102 7.39 0.86 -17.42
C ARG A 102 7.54 -0.60 -17.83
N ARG A 103 8.49 -0.90 -18.71
CA ARG A 103 8.78 -2.29 -19.12
C ARG A 103 9.30 -3.14 -17.97
N GLN A 104 9.85 -2.51 -16.93
CA GLN A 104 10.39 -3.19 -15.76
C GLN A 104 9.37 -3.29 -14.62
N TYR A 105 8.22 -2.59 -14.67
CA TYR A 105 7.23 -2.63 -13.60
C TYR A 105 6.68 -4.03 -13.34
N GLY A 106 6.46 -4.82 -14.40
CA GLY A 106 6.09 -6.23 -14.27
C GLY A 106 7.16 -7.06 -13.55
N THR A 107 8.44 -6.77 -13.76
CA THR A 107 9.56 -7.41 -13.05
C THR A 107 9.59 -7.00 -11.59
N VAL A 108 9.39 -5.72 -11.27
CA VAL A 108 9.31 -5.24 -9.88
C VAL A 108 8.13 -5.88 -9.17
N LEU A 109 6.95 -5.93 -9.79
CA LEU A 109 5.76 -6.54 -9.23
C LEU A 109 5.95 -8.05 -8.98
N ALA A 110 6.62 -8.76 -9.91
CA ALA A 110 6.96 -10.16 -9.72
C ALA A 110 7.95 -10.37 -8.56
N ALA A 111 8.96 -9.51 -8.44
CA ALA A 111 9.92 -9.51 -7.33
C ALA A 111 9.22 -9.24 -5.99
N LEU A 112 8.30 -8.27 -5.95
CA LEU A 112 7.48 -7.97 -4.79
C LEU A 112 6.63 -9.18 -4.36
N GLY A 113 5.99 -9.86 -5.32
CA GLY A 113 5.27 -11.11 -5.04
C GLY A 113 6.17 -12.21 -4.48
N ALA A 114 7.40 -12.35 -4.96
CA ALA A 114 8.38 -13.29 -4.42
C ALA A 114 8.82 -12.91 -3.00
N TYR A 115 9.08 -11.62 -2.76
CA TYR A 115 9.40 -11.06 -1.44
C TYR A 115 8.30 -11.38 -0.42
N VAL A 116 7.03 -11.15 -0.77
CA VAL A 116 5.89 -11.47 0.10
C VAL A 116 5.79 -12.96 0.38
N ARG A 117 5.86 -13.81 -0.66
CA ARG A 117 5.79 -15.26 -0.47
C ARG A 117 6.87 -15.80 0.48
N ALA A 118 8.03 -15.14 0.54
CA ALA A 118 9.14 -15.47 1.43
C ALA A 118 9.08 -14.78 2.80
N GLY A 119 7.89 -14.34 3.24
CA GLY A 119 7.68 -13.78 4.59
C GLY A 119 7.62 -12.25 4.64
N GLY A 120 7.75 -11.57 3.51
CA GLY A 120 7.67 -10.11 3.44
C GLY A 120 6.24 -9.57 3.56
N VAL A 121 6.13 -8.28 3.85
CA VAL A 121 4.85 -7.57 3.90
C VAL A 121 4.77 -6.53 2.78
N ALA A 122 3.73 -6.59 1.95
CA ALA A 122 3.43 -5.56 0.95
C ALA A 122 2.10 -4.89 1.27
N ILE A 123 2.05 -3.57 1.30
CA ILE A 123 0.82 -2.82 1.58
C ILE A 123 0.57 -1.87 0.42
N PHE A 124 -0.59 -2.02 -0.21
CA PHE A 124 -1.08 -1.11 -1.24
C PHE A 124 -1.92 -0.02 -0.57
N GLY A 125 -1.46 1.22 -0.57
CA GLY A 125 -2.10 2.32 0.13
C GLY A 125 -1.71 3.67 -0.45
N GLU A 126 -1.94 4.73 0.32
CA GLU A 126 -1.65 6.10 -0.12
C GLU A 126 -2.35 6.42 -1.46
N GLN A 127 -1.63 6.92 -2.46
CA GLN A 127 -2.23 7.27 -3.74
C GLN A 127 -2.51 6.06 -4.64
N PHE A 128 -2.16 4.84 -4.24
CA PHE A 128 -2.32 3.65 -5.08
C PHE A 128 -3.75 3.51 -5.59
N SER A 129 -4.73 3.70 -4.70
CA SER A 129 -6.17 3.60 -5.00
C SER A 129 -6.66 4.73 -5.93
N PHE A 130 -5.99 5.88 -5.95
CA PHE A 130 -6.29 7.02 -6.80
C PHE A 130 -5.63 6.92 -8.20
N THR A 131 -4.41 6.38 -8.26
CA THR A 131 -3.55 6.37 -9.45
C THR A 131 -3.62 5.06 -10.25
N SER A 132 -4.23 4.02 -9.69
CA SER A 132 -4.49 2.74 -10.36
C SER A 132 -5.91 2.71 -10.94
N SER A 133 -6.10 2.09 -12.11
CA SER A 133 -7.44 1.73 -12.54
C SER A 133 -7.90 0.45 -11.84
N LEU A 134 -9.20 0.31 -11.61
CA LEU A 134 -9.79 -0.85 -10.93
C LEU A 134 -9.47 -2.18 -11.63
N GLY A 135 -9.43 -2.18 -12.97
CA GLY A 135 -9.07 -3.35 -13.76
C GLY A 135 -7.58 -3.70 -13.68
N ASP A 136 -6.71 -2.73 -13.44
CA ASP A 136 -5.27 -2.96 -13.29
C ASP A 136 -4.95 -3.54 -11.92
N MET A 137 -5.66 -3.08 -10.89
CA MET A 137 -5.59 -3.65 -9.54
C MET A 137 -5.90 -5.15 -9.57
N GLU A 138 -6.97 -5.58 -10.25
CA GLU A 138 -7.32 -7.01 -10.38
C GLU A 138 -6.18 -7.83 -10.99
N ARG A 139 -5.55 -7.32 -12.06
CA ARG A 139 -4.44 -8.01 -12.71
C ARG A 139 -3.22 -8.10 -11.80
N ALA A 140 -2.91 -7.04 -11.07
CA ALA A 140 -1.79 -7.03 -10.13
C ALA A 140 -2.01 -8.02 -8.97
N PHE A 141 -3.17 -7.99 -8.33
CA PHE A 141 -3.49 -8.87 -7.20
C PHE A 141 -3.53 -10.34 -7.60
N SER A 142 -4.24 -10.66 -8.69
CA SER A 142 -4.36 -12.04 -9.17
C SER A 142 -3.03 -12.58 -9.71
N GLY A 143 -2.30 -11.78 -10.49
CA GLY A 143 -1.06 -12.21 -11.13
C GLY A 143 0.10 -12.37 -10.16
N ALA A 144 0.37 -11.36 -9.33
CA ALA A 144 1.56 -11.34 -8.49
C ALA A 144 1.38 -12.07 -7.16
N PHE A 145 0.16 -12.08 -6.62
CA PHE A 145 -0.13 -12.58 -5.27
C PHE A 145 -1.12 -13.75 -5.25
N GLY A 146 -1.76 -14.08 -6.38
CA GLY A 146 -2.77 -15.15 -6.45
C GLY A 146 -4.05 -14.81 -5.69
N LEU A 147 -4.27 -13.52 -5.38
CA LEU A 147 -5.45 -13.06 -4.65
C LEU A 147 -6.61 -12.80 -5.64
N PRO A 148 -7.84 -13.25 -5.34
CA PRO A 148 -9.01 -13.03 -6.21
C PRO A 148 -9.56 -11.60 -6.11
N TRP A 149 -8.78 -10.66 -5.59
CA TRP A 149 -9.19 -9.30 -5.29
C TRP A 149 -9.41 -8.51 -6.57
N LYS A 150 -10.50 -7.75 -6.62
CA LYS A 150 -10.87 -6.91 -7.76
C LYS A 150 -11.16 -5.50 -7.28
N GLY A 151 -10.60 -4.49 -7.93
CA GLY A 151 -11.08 -3.12 -7.73
C GLY A 151 -12.56 -3.04 -8.10
N HIS A 152 -13.36 -2.39 -7.25
CA HIS A 152 -14.81 -2.41 -7.40
C HIS A 152 -15.44 -1.02 -7.53
N SER A 153 -15.71 -0.34 -6.42
CA SER A 153 -16.43 0.92 -6.43
C SER A 153 -15.57 2.03 -5.84
N TYR A 154 -15.83 3.26 -6.26
CA TYR A 154 -15.18 4.45 -5.72
C TYR A 154 -16.24 5.38 -5.14
N HIS A 155 -16.33 5.43 -3.82
CA HIS A 155 -17.34 6.24 -3.12
C HIS A 155 -16.89 6.57 -1.70
N ARG A 156 -17.68 7.42 -1.04
CA ARG A 156 -17.62 7.59 0.40
C ARG A 156 -18.72 6.76 1.06
N SER A 157 -18.38 6.00 2.08
CA SER A 157 -19.36 5.34 2.95
C SER A 157 -18.80 5.09 4.34
N THR A 158 -19.64 4.52 5.20
CA THR A 158 -19.30 4.07 6.54
C THR A 158 -19.05 2.57 6.54
N PHE A 159 -17.96 2.15 7.18
CA PHE A 159 -17.57 0.76 7.33
C PHE A 159 -17.25 0.44 8.78
N VAL A 160 -17.42 -0.81 9.18
CA VAL A 160 -17.21 -1.27 10.55
C VAL A 160 -16.09 -2.29 10.59
N LEU A 161 -15.23 -2.16 11.59
CA LEU A 161 -14.12 -3.07 11.84
C LEU A 161 -14.66 -4.47 12.12
N ARG A 162 -13.96 -5.49 11.61
CA ARG A 162 -14.16 -6.90 11.96
C ARG A 162 -13.10 -7.33 12.98
N PRO A 163 -13.39 -7.31 14.29
CA PRO A 163 -12.38 -7.54 15.33
C PRO A 163 -11.75 -8.94 15.25
N GLU A 164 -12.45 -9.91 14.70
CA GLU A 164 -11.93 -11.26 14.47
C GLU A 164 -10.79 -11.30 13.42
N ASN A 165 -10.71 -10.28 12.55
CA ASN A 165 -9.78 -10.21 11.43
C ASN A 165 -8.49 -9.44 11.73
N VAL A 166 -8.42 -8.73 12.87
CA VAL A 166 -7.20 -8.05 13.32
C VAL A 166 -6.24 -8.95 14.07
N ARG A 167 -6.57 -10.25 14.25
CA ARG A 167 -5.75 -11.25 14.97
C ARG A 167 -4.31 -11.40 14.46
N ARG A 168 -4.06 -10.99 13.21
CA ARG A 168 -2.74 -11.05 12.56
C ARG A 168 -1.92 -9.75 12.70
N MET A 169 -2.50 -8.73 13.32
CA MET A 169 -1.80 -7.50 13.70
C MET A 169 -1.31 -7.62 15.14
N SER A 170 -0.36 -6.78 15.54
CA SER A 170 0.04 -6.72 16.94
C SER A 170 -1.16 -6.25 17.80
N PRO A 171 -1.36 -6.78 19.02
CA PRO A 171 -2.48 -6.36 19.87
C PRO A 171 -2.50 -4.85 20.14
N THR A 172 -1.31 -4.24 20.27
CA THR A 172 -1.15 -2.80 20.46
C THR A 172 -1.66 -2.02 19.26
N ALA A 173 -1.27 -2.42 18.05
CA ALA A 173 -1.71 -1.76 16.82
C ALA A 173 -3.21 -1.98 16.55
N ALA A 174 -3.68 -3.22 16.72
CA ALA A 174 -5.09 -3.57 16.58
C ALA A 174 -6.00 -2.78 17.54
N GLY A 175 -5.53 -2.51 18.76
CA GLY A 175 -6.25 -1.74 19.77
C GLY A 175 -6.44 -0.26 19.45
N GLN A 176 -5.70 0.28 18.46
CA GLN A 176 -5.82 1.68 18.03
C GLN A 176 -6.84 1.86 16.89
N LEU A 177 -7.32 0.76 16.30
CA LEU A 177 -8.23 0.83 15.15
C LEU A 177 -9.63 1.28 15.58
N ALA A 178 -10.20 2.20 14.82
CA ALA A 178 -11.55 2.69 15.06
C ALA A 178 -12.57 1.58 14.76
N LEU A 179 -13.56 1.38 15.62
CA LEU A 179 -14.61 0.39 15.39
C LEU A 179 -15.47 0.70 14.16
N GLU A 180 -15.54 1.97 13.78
CA GLU A 180 -16.25 2.46 12.61
C GLU A 180 -15.41 3.55 11.94
N CYS A 181 -15.41 3.59 10.61
CA CYS A 181 -14.80 4.66 9.84
C CYS A 181 -15.74 5.15 8.74
N SER A 182 -15.70 6.45 8.44
CA SER A 182 -16.24 7.02 7.20
C SER A 182 -15.07 7.41 6.33
N GLN A 183 -14.93 6.76 5.17
CA GLN A 183 -13.80 7.00 4.28
C GLN A 183 -14.26 7.16 2.84
N LYS A 184 -13.52 7.96 2.06
CA LYS A 184 -13.70 8.05 0.61
C LYS A 184 -12.56 7.31 -0.07
N GLY A 185 -12.90 6.28 -0.83
CA GLY A 185 -11.88 5.43 -1.39
C GLY A 185 -12.39 4.45 -2.43
N ALA A 186 -11.45 3.72 -3.01
CA ALA A 186 -11.75 2.55 -3.82
C ALA A 186 -11.94 1.32 -2.92
N THR A 187 -12.89 0.46 -3.27
CA THR A 187 -13.18 -0.79 -2.55
C THR A 187 -12.73 -2.01 -3.36
N LEU A 188 -12.54 -3.13 -2.68
CA LEU A 188 -12.26 -4.42 -3.28
C LEU A 188 -13.45 -5.36 -3.17
N LEU A 189 -13.67 -6.15 -4.22
CA LEU A 189 -14.48 -7.37 -4.21
C LEU A 189 -13.61 -8.62 -4.21
N GLY A 190 -14.22 -9.77 -3.89
CA GLY A 190 -13.56 -11.08 -3.93
C GLY A 190 -12.62 -11.32 -2.73
N VAL A 191 -12.48 -10.36 -1.82
CA VAL A 191 -11.73 -10.56 -0.57
C VAL A 191 -12.47 -11.58 0.30
N ALA A 192 -11.78 -12.61 0.78
CA ALA A 192 -12.37 -13.61 1.67
C ALA A 192 -12.79 -12.95 2.99
N GLU A 193 -13.88 -13.40 3.59
CA GLU A 193 -14.45 -12.77 4.80
C GLU A 193 -13.42 -12.62 5.94
N LYS A 194 -12.56 -13.61 6.12
CA LYS A 194 -11.48 -13.62 7.14
C LYS A 194 -10.36 -12.60 6.92
N ASP A 195 -10.31 -11.98 5.74
CA ASP A 195 -9.27 -11.05 5.30
C ASP A 195 -9.82 -9.62 5.09
N ARG A 196 -11.14 -9.41 5.29
CA ARG A 196 -11.77 -8.06 5.25
C ARG A 196 -11.60 -7.39 6.61
N LEU A 197 -10.77 -6.35 6.72
CA LEU A 197 -10.60 -5.64 8.00
C LEU A 197 -11.83 -4.81 8.35
N TYR A 198 -12.39 -4.13 7.36
CA TYR A 198 -13.60 -3.35 7.48
C TYR A 198 -14.65 -3.87 6.51
N ALA A 199 -15.92 -3.79 6.87
CA ALA A 199 -17.01 -4.16 5.98
C ALA A 199 -18.19 -3.20 6.11
N PRO A 200 -19.02 -3.08 5.07
CA PRO A 200 -20.29 -2.38 5.13
C PRO A 200 -21.16 -2.92 6.27
N ARG A 201 -21.93 -2.02 6.90
CA ARG A 201 -23.14 -2.42 7.60
C ARG A 201 -24.29 -2.55 6.61
N ARG A 202 -25.34 -3.23 7.06
CA ARG A 202 -26.60 -3.35 6.32
C ARG A 202 -27.24 -2.00 5.99
N ASP A 203 -26.99 -0.97 6.80
CA ASP A 203 -27.48 0.41 6.61
C ASP A 203 -26.45 1.35 5.97
N SER A 204 -25.26 0.84 5.63
CA SER A 204 -24.26 1.62 4.90
C SER A 204 -24.77 1.99 3.51
N HIS A 205 -24.49 3.23 3.12
CA HIS A 205 -24.92 3.82 1.88
C HIS A 205 -23.85 4.79 1.36
N VAL A 206 -23.87 5.06 0.05
CA VAL A 206 -23.04 6.08 -0.56
C VAL A 206 -23.39 7.44 0.05
N GLN A 207 -22.38 8.13 0.56
CA GLN A 207 -22.48 9.47 1.12
C GLN A 207 -22.09 10.48 0.04
N SER A 208 -23.02 11.37 -0.32
CA SER A 208 -22.82 12.41 -1.33
C SER A 208 -23.51 13.70 -0.93
N PHE A 209 -22.89 14.84 -1.25
CA PHE A 209 -23.52 16.16 -1.10
C PHE A 209 -24.51 16.49 -2.22
N VAL A 210 -24.50 15.72 -3.31
CA VAL A 210 -25.28 16.01 -4.53
C VAL A 210 -26.30 14.92 -4.82
N PHE A 211 -25.95 13.66 -4.58
CA PHE A 211 -26.79 12.51 -4.88
C PHE A 211 -27.48 11.96 -3.63
N ALA A 212 -28.67 11.40 -3.82
CA ALA A 212 -29.38 10.69 -2.76
C ALA A 212 -28.57 9.46 -2.27
N PRO A 213 -28.73 9.05 -1.00
CA PRO A 213 -28.05 7.87 -0.48
C PRO A 213 -28.49 6.61 -1.24
N LEU A 214 -27.51 5.83 -1.70
CA LEU A 214 -27.74 4.53 -2.35
C LEU A 214 -27.10 3.43 -1.52
N PRO A 215 -27.76 2.27 -1.32
CA PRO A 215 -27.15 1.13 -0.66
C PRO A 215 -25.84 0.71 -1.33
N ILE A 216 -24.87 0.25 -0.54
CA ILE A 216 -23.60 -0.27 -1.05
C ILE A 216 -23.58 -1.80 -1.04
N ASP A 217 -22.76 -2.38 -1.92
CA ASP A 217 -22.54 -3.82 -1.98
C ASP A 217 -21.99 -4.31 -0.63
N GLN A 218 -22.62 -5.32 -0.04
CA GLN A 218 -22.22 -5.85 1.27
C GLN A 218 -20.97 -6.74 1.20
N ASP A 219 -20.55 -7.10 -0.02
CA ASP A 219 -19.35 -7.88 -0.25
C ASP A 219 -18.08 -7.05 -0.52
N GLU A 220 -18.22 -5.73 -0.62
CA GLU A 220 -17.06 -4.86 -0.79
C GLU A 220 -16.30 -4.66 0.52
N THR A 221 -15.00 -4.40 0.42
CA THR A 221 -14.19 -3.97 1.55
C THR A 221 -13.28 -2.82 1.14
N PRO A 222 -13.15 -1.76 1.95
CA PRO A 222 -12.19 -0.70 1.67
C PRO A 222 -10.77 -1.04 2.16
N MET A 223 -10.64 -2.03 3.04
CA MET A 223 -9.38 -2.37 3.70
C MET A 223 -9.26 -3.89 3.87
N ALA A 224 -8.17 -4.48 3.38
CA ALA A 224 -7.96 -5.92 3.36
C ALA A 224 -6.58 -6.32 3.91
N TRP A 225 -6.51 -7.51 4.52
CA TRP A 225 -5.30 -8.06 5.13
C TRP A 225 -5.24 -9.57 4.96
N ALA A 226 -4.51 -10.05 3.95
CA ALA A 226 -4.44 -11.46 3.58
C ALA A 226 -3.04 -12.05 3.65
N GLU A 227 -2.98 -13.35 3.93
CA GLU A 227 -1.75 -14.15 3.87
C GLU A 227 -1.45 -14.56 2.43
N VAL A 228 -0.18 -14.46 2.04
CA VAL A 228 0.32 -14.91 0.74
C VAL A 228 1.66 -15.60 0.95
N GLY A 229 1.68 -16.93 0.85
CA GLY A 229 2.85 -17.71 1.24
C GLY A 229 3.11 -17.57 2.75
N GLU A 230 4.33 -17.17 3.10
CA GLU A 230 4.73 -16.91 4.49
C GLU A 230 4.52 -15.44 4.92
N GLY A 231 4.14 -14.56 3.99
CA GLY A 231 4.00 -13.11 4.23
C GLY A 231 2.58 -12.60 4.10
N MET A 232 2.45 -11.27 4.00
CA MET A 232 1.16 -10.58 4.02
C MET A 232 1.01 -9.57 2.88
N VAL A 233 -0.22 -9.45 2.37
CA VAL A 233 -0.65 -8.38 1.48
C VAL A 233 -1.74 -7.57 2.16
N GLY A 234 -1.51 -6.26 2.24
CA GLY A 234 -2.48 -5.28 2.72
C GLY A 234 -3.00 -4.38 1.61
N TYR A 235 -4.21 -3.90 1.81
CA TYR A 235 -4.82 -2.87 0.97
C TYR A 235 -5.53 -1.84 1.86
N VAL A 236 -5.30 -0.56 1.59
CA VAL A 236 -6.03 0.58 2.16
C VAL A 236 -6.51 1.44 0.99
N GLY A 237 -7.81 1.46 0.75
CA GLY A 237 -8.42 2.13 -0.40
C GLY A 237 -8.70 3.61 -0.24
N ASP A 238 -8.39 4.18 0.92
CA ASP A 238 -8.55 5.59 1.27
C ASP A 238 -7.80 6.50 0.27
N VAL A 239 -8.50 7.50 -0.28
CA VAL A 239 -7.95 8.51 -1.20
C VAL A 239 -7.81 9.88 -0.56
N ASN A 240 -8.40 10.06 0.61
CA ASN A 240 -8.49 11.34 1.31
C ASN A 240 -7.63 11.37 2.58
N HIS A 241 -6.87 10.31 2.86
CA HIS A 241 -6.00 10.17 4.03
C HIS A 241 -6.78 10.42 5.33
N GLU A 242 -7.93 9.76 5.46
CA GLU A 242 -8.72 9.84 6.68
C GLU A 242 -8.00 9.11 7.83
N GLU A 243 -8.07 9.68 9.04
CA GLU A 243 -7.35 9.18 10.24
C GLU A 243 -7.51 7.66 10.48
N ALA A 244 -8.68 7.10 10.13
CA ALA A 244 -8.91 5.66 10.24
C ALA A 244 -8.08 4.84 9.23
N GLY A 245 -7.95 5.31 7.99
CA GLY A 245 -7.07 4.72 6.97
C GLY A 245 -5.61 4.76 7.39
N GLU A 246 -5.15 5.89 7.90
CA GLU A 246 -3.79 6.06 8.40
C GLU A 246 -3.47 5.09 9.54
N LYS A 247 -4.37 4.97 10.53
CA LYS A 247 -4.19 4.03 11.65
C LYS A 247 -4.12 2.59 11.19
N VAL A 248 -4.93 2.20 10.21
CA VAL A 248 -4.88 0.86 9.61
C VAL A 248 -3.56 0.63 8.90
N LEU A 249 -3.09 1.61 8.13
CA LEU A 249 -1.82 1.54 7.43
C LEU A 249 -0.65 1.39 8.41
N LEU A 250 -0.59 2.22 9.44
CA LEU A 250 0.41 2.12 10.52
C LEU A 250 0.35 0.76 11.23
N ALA A 251 -0.86 0.26 11.50
CA ALA A 251 -1.04 -1.04 12.13
C ALA A 251 -0.56 -2.20 11.25
N MET A 252 -0.77 -2.13 9.93
CA MET A 252 -0.21 -3.09 8.97
C MET A 252 1.31 -3.01 8.89
N CYS A 253 1.88 -1.81 9.08
CA CYS A 253 3.32 -1.60 9.20
C CYS A 253 3.91 -2.10 10.53
N GLY A 254 3.06 -2.45 11.51
CA GLY A 254 3.47 -2.87 12.85
C GLY A 254 3.88 -1.70 13.76
N LEU A 255 3.47 -0.47 13.45
CA LEU A 255 3.85 0.76 14.15
C LEU A 255 2.80 1.26 15.13
#